data_AF-A0AAW5EWB1-F1
#
_entry.id   AF-A0AAW5EWB1-F1
#
_cell.length_a   1.000
_cell.length_b   1.000
_cell.length_c   1.000
_cell.angle_alpha   90.00
_cell.angle_beta   90.00
_cell.angle_gamma   90.00
#
_symmetry.space_group_name_H-M   'P 1'
#
loop_
_entity.id
_entity.type
_entity.pdbx_description
1 polymer ?
#
loop_
_entity_poly.entity_id
_entity_poly.type
_entity_poly.pdbx_seq_one_letter_code
_entity_poly.pdbx_strand_id
1 'polypeptide(L)'
;GGGQEQGRRGGTPALPAIAGMAAALSAATRDLADPTHRARLARLRDDIDRVARDCGAVVCSADAPRLAHTTCLVLPHRRAQTQLIALDMAGFCVSAGAACSSGKVARSHVLVAMGLLDQAECAIRVSLPWSVTDAQVGAFMAAYADMAARLPLRAAV
;
A
#
# COMPACT_ATOMS: atom_id res chain seq x y z
N GLY A 1 -32.78 -18.22 13.13
CA GLY A 1 -32.27 -17.74 11.83
C GLY A 1 -33.32 -16.83 11.22
N GLY A 2 -32.92 -15.72 10.59
CA GLY A 2 -33.82 -14.71 10.01
C GLY A 2 -33.05 -13.74 9.09
N GLY A 3 -33.78 -13.10 8.15
CA GLY A 3 -33.26 -12.39 6.97
C GLY A 3 -32.32 -11.22 7.26
N GLN A 4 -31.03 -11.44 7.04
CA GLN A 4 -29.89 -10.57 7.31
C GLN A 4 -30.10 -9.11 6.89
N GLU A 5 -29.46 -8.18 7.60
CA GLU A 5 -29.45 -6.74 7.30
C GLU A 5 -30.83 -6.03 7.28
N GLN A 6 -31.94 -6.72 7.59
CA GLN A 6 -33.21 -6.16 8.10
C GLN A 6 -34.10 -7.24 8.79
N GLY A 7 -33.84 -7.54 10.06
CA GLY A 7 -33.24 -8.81 10.54
C GLY A 7 -31.75 -8.72 10.86
N ARG A 8 -31.16 -7.60 10.44
CA ARG A 8 -29.87 -6.93 10.70
C ARG A 8 -28.59 -7.73 10.74
N ARG A 9 -28.54 -8.89 11.38
CA ARG A 9 -27.52 -9.89 11.09
C ARG A 9 -27.90 -11.21 11.77
N GLY A 10 -28.81 -11.98 11.16
CA GLY A 10 -29.10 -13.35 11.62
C GLY A 10 -27.93 -14.33 11.46
N GLY A 11 -28.15 -15.61 11.77
CA GLY A 11 -27.10 -16.64 11.72
C GLY A 11 -26.29 -16.71 13.02
N THR A 12 -25.64 -17.86 13.25
CA THR A 12 -24.85 -18.08 14.47
C THR A 12 -23.67 -17.11 14.52
N PRO A 13 -23.49 -16.33 15.60
CA PRO A 13 -22.35 -15.43 15.71
C PRO A 13 -21.03 -16.17 15.59
N ALA A 14 -20.11 -15.62 14.81
CA ALA A 14 -18.74 -16.12 14.73
C ALA A 14 -17.96 -15.69 15.99
N LEU A 15 -18.29 -16.27 17.14
CA LEU A 15 -17.77 -15.87 18.45
C LEU A 15 -16.23 -15.77 18.49
N PRO A 16 -15.45 -16.71 17.90
CA PRO A 16 -13.99 -16.57 17.84
C PRO A 16 -13.53 -15.33 17.04
N ALA A 17 -14.18 -15.05 15.90
CA ALA A 17 -13.83 -13.88 15.08
C ALA A 17 -14.22 -12.56 15.76
N ILE A 18 -15.33 -12.54 16.49
CA ILE A 18 -15.76 -11.37 17.28
C ILE A 18 -14.75 -11.10 18.40
N ALA A 19 -14.36 -12.12 19.16
CA ALA A 19 -13.36 -11.99 20.21
C ALA A 19 -11.99 -11.55 19.64
N GLY A 20 -11.56 -12.15 18.52
CA GLY A 20 -10.34 -11.76 17.82
C GLY A 20 -10.37 -10.31 17.33
N MET A 21 -11.48 -9.86 16.76
CA MET A 21 -11.67 -8.46 16.34
C MET A 21 -11.60 -7.49 17.52
N ALA A 22 -12.23 -7.84 18.66
CA ALA A 22 -12.18 -7.00 19.86
C ALA A 22 -10.75 -6.86 20.40
N ALA A 23 -9.99 -7.96 20.41
CA ALA A 23 -8.57 -7.95 20.81
C ALA A 23 -7.71 -7.13 19.82
N ALA A 24 -7.93 -7.32 18.50
CA ALA A 24 -7.22 -6.59 17.46
C ALA A 24 -7.51 -5.09 17.50
N LEU A 25 -8.76 -4.69 17.71
CA LEU A 25 -9.15 -3.29 17.88
C LEU A 25 -8.48 -2.69 19.11
N SER A 26 -8.49 -3.40 20.24
CA SER A 26 -7.84 -2.94 21.48
C SER A 26 -6.33 -2.76 21.32
N ALA A 27 -5.66 -3.65 20.57
CA ALA A 27 -4.24 -3.49 20.24
C ALA A 27 -4.02 -2.30 19.29
N ALA A 28 -4.76 -2.23 18.19
CA ALA A 28 -4.64 -1.18 17.18
C ALA A 28 -4.91 0.22 17.76
N THR A 29 -5.88 0.36 18.67
CA THR A 29 -6.16 1.65 19.33
C THR A 29 -5.01 2.09 20.24
N ARG A 30 -4.34 1.15 20.94
CA ARG A 30 -3.15 1.48 21.74
C ARG A 30 -2.00 1.93 20.85
N ASP A 31 -1.73 1.19 19.78
CA ASP A 31 -0.66 1.53 18.83
C ASP A 31 -0.95 2.87 18.13
N LEU A 32 -2.22 3.13 17.80
CA LEU A 32 -2.65 4.40 17.22
C LEU A 32 -2.51 5.55 18.23
N ALA A 33 -2.69 5.32 19.53
CA ALA A 33 -2.52 6.33 20.56
C ALA A 33 -1.04 6.66 20.85
N ASP A 34 -0.11 5.74 20.57
CA ASP A 34 1.32 5.93 20.78
C ASP A 34 1.94 6.86 19.70
N PRO A 35 2.33 8.11 20.04
CA PRO A 35 2.93 9.03 19.09
C PRO A 35 4.30 8.55 18.59
N THR A 36 5.06 7.81 19.40
CA THR A 36 6.38 7.28 19.03
C THR A 36 6.25 6.22 17.95
N HIS A 37 5.29 5.30 18.10
CA HIS A 37 4.99 4.29 17.10
C HIS A 37 4.58 4.91 15.76
N ARG A 38 3.66 5.88 15.79
CA ARG A 38 3.23 6.61 14.58
C ARG A 38 4.38 7.36 13.91
N ALA A 39 5.19 8.08 14.69
CA ALA A 39 6.33 8.84 14.18
C ALA A 39 7.38 7.91 13.53
N ARG A 40 7.62 6.73 14.13
CA ARG A 40 8.50 5.71 13.56
C ARG A 40 8.01 5.23 12.19
N LEU A 41 6.73 4.85 12.07
CA LEU A 41 6.17 4.40 10.79
C LEU A 41 6.20 5.52 9.74
N ALA A 42 5.88 6.77 10.13
CA ALA A 42 5.95 7.93 9.25
C ALA A 42 7.36 8.14 8.70
N ARG A 43 8.38 8.09 9.56
CA ARG A 43 9.78 8.18 9.12
C ARG A 43 10.14 7.07 8.13
N LEU A 44 9.77 5.83 8.40
CA LEU A 44 10.07 4.69 7.51
C LEU A 44 9.36 4.83 6.15
N ARG A 45 8.12 5.30 6.14
CA ARG A 45 7.39 5.65 4.91
C ARG A 45 8.12 6.77 4.16
N ASP A 46 8.57 7.80 4.86
CA ASP A 46 9.24 8.95 4.24
C ASP A 46 10.63 8.59 3.69
N ASP A 47 11.31 7.61 4.31
CA ASP A 47 12.55 7.02 3.79
C ASP A 47 12.31 6.29 2.45
N ILE A 48 11.21 5.51 2.36
CA ILE A 48 10.79 4.89 1.11
C ILE A 48 10.45 5.95 0.05
N ASP A 49 9.68 6.98 0.43
CA ASP A 49 9.30 8.07 -0.49
C ASP A 49 10.53 8.78 -1.06
N ARG A 50 11.58 9.00 -0.25
CA ARG A 50 12.83 9.60 -0.70
C ARG A 50 13.53 8.73 -1.74
N VAL A 51 13.79 7.45 -1.43
CA VAL A 51 14.45 6.52 -2.36
C VAL A 51 13.63 6.35 -3.64
N ALA A 52 12.31 6.29 -3.54
CA ALA A 52 11.44 6.16 -4.70
C ALA A 52 11.54 7.39 -5.62
N ARG A 53 11.60 8.61 -5.05
CA ARG A 53 11.82 9.84 -5.84
C ARG A 53 13.18 9.84 -6.53
N ASP A 54 14.23 9.39 -5.86
CA ASP A 54 15.57 9.26 -6.45
C ASP A 54 15.57 8.28 -7.64
N CYS A 55 14.67 7.30 -7.64
CA CYS A 55 14.44 6.37 -8.75
C CYS A 55 13.49 6.92 -9.84
N GLY A 56 13.01 8.16 -9.73
CA GLY A 56 12.10 8.80 -10.67
C GLY A 56 10.61 8.56 -10.43
N ALA A 57 10.23 8.04 -9.25
CA ALA A 57 8.82 7.89 -8.89
C ALA A 57 8.19 9.20 -8.43
N VAL A 58 6.91 9.37 -8.75
CA VAL A 58 6.03 10.39 -8.18
C VAL A 58 5.34 9.80 -6.95
N VAL A 59 5.45 10.50 -5.83
CA VAL A 59 4.74 10.15 -4.59
C VAL A 59 3.36 10.83 -4.61
N CYS A 60 2.29 10.03 -4.66
CA CYS A 60 0.94 10.54 -4.68
C CYS A 60 0.59 11.28 -3.38
N SER A 61 -0.01 12.46 -3.49
CA SER A 61 -0.43 13.31 -2.36
C SER A 61 0.69 13.66 -1.37
N ALA A 62 1.93 13.84 -1.86
CA ALA A 62 3.10 14.13 -1.03
C ALA A 62 2.90 15.29 -0.05
N ASP A 63 2.19 16.34 -0.48
CA ASP A 63 1.96 17.58 0.27
C ASP A 63 0.65 17.59 1.09
N ALA A 64 -0.07 16.47 1.14
CA ALA A 64 -1.32 16.34 1.90
C ALA A 64 -1.10 15.58 3.22
N PRO A 65 -2.00 15.71 4.22
CA PRO A 65 -2.06 14.80 5.35
C PRO A 65 -2.22 13.36 4.88
N ARG A 66 -1.32 12.47 5.32
CA ARG A 66 -1.27 11.05 4.91
C ARG A 66 -1.16 10.12 6.11
N LEU A 67 -1.66 8.89 5.96
CA LEU A 67 -1.42 7.82 6.93
C LEU A 67 0.07 7.57 7.11
N ALA A 68 0.51 7.37 8.35
CA ALA A 68 1.92 7.19 8.69
C ALA A 68 2.60 6.00 8.00
N HIS A 69 1.85 4.96 7.66
CA HIS A 69 2.40 3.67 7.22
C HIS A 69 2.19 3.35 5.74
N THR A 70 1.52 4.21 4.97
CA THR A 70 1.17 3.91 3.57
C THR A 70 1.71 4.97 2.64
N THR A 71 2.31 4.53 1.52
CA THR A 71 2.65 5.39 0.39
C THR A 71 2.12 4.80 -0.92
N CYS A 72 1.79 5.68 -1.87
CA CYS A 72 1.42 5.31 -3.23
C CYS A 72 2.43 5.95 -4.18
N LEU A 73 3.10 5.09 -4.94
CA LEU A 73 4.24 5.42 -5.78
C LEU A 73 3.84 5.18 -7.23
N VAL A 74 3.96 6.19 -8.07
CA VAL A 74 3.81 6.09 -9.52
C VAL A 74 5.19 6.15 -10.12
N LEU A 75 5.66 5.04 -10.69
CA LEU A 75 6.94 5.01 -11.40
C LEU A 75 6.66 5.13 -12.92
N PRO A 76 6.81 6.30 -13.53
CA PRO A 76 6.37 6.54 -14.90
C PRO A 76 6.98 5.52 -15.87
N HIS A 77 6.22 5.13 -16.89
CA HIS A 77 6.63 4.16 -17.92
C HIS A 77 6.84 2.73 -17.41
N ARG A 78 6.54 2.43 -16.14
CA ARG A 78 6.65 1.09 -15.54
C ARG A 78 5.27 0.59 -15.13
N ARG A 79 4.72 -0.38 -15.86
CA ARG A 79 3.42 -0.96 -15.48
C ARG A 79 3.48 -1.59 -14.09
N ALA A 80 2.45 -1.34 -13.29
CA ALA A 80 2.38 -1.82 -11.92
C ALA A 80 2.46 -3.34 -11.83
N GLN A 81 1.87 -4.07 -12.78
CA GLN A 81 1.96 -5.54 -12.82
C GLN A 81 3.41 -6.05 -12.92
N THR A 82 4.25 -5.38 -13.72
CA THR A 82 5.67 -5.74 -13.85
C THR A 82 6.44 -5.43 -12.57
N GLN A 83 6.13 -4.30 -11.94
CA GLN A 83 6.71 -3.95 -10.63
C GLN A 83 6.32 -4.97 -9.56
N LEU A 84 5.05 -5.37 -9.51
CA LEU A 84 4.54 -6.39 -8.58
C LEU A 84 5.31 -7.71 -8.72
N ILE A 85 5.47 -8.22 -9.94
CA ILE A 85 6.20 -9.47 -10.20
C ILE A 85 7.66 -9.34 -9.78
N ALA A 86 8.31 -8.22 -10.09
CA ALA A 86 9.71 -8.01 -9.74
C ALA A 86 9.94 -7.93 -8.23
N LEU A 87 9.05 -7.26 -7.49
CA LEU A 87 9.11 -7.16 -6.03
C LEU A 87 8.74 -8.47 -5.35
N ASP A 88 7.78 -9.22 -5.89
CA ASP A 88 7.41 -10.56 -5.40
C ASP A 88 8.57 -11.54 -5.51
N MET A 89 9.28 -11.56 -6.65
CA MET A 89 10.52 -12.34 -6.81
C MET A 89 11.64 -11.89 -5.87
N ALA A 90 11.63 -10.61 -5.43
CA ALA A 90 12.55 -10.08 -4.43
C ALA A 90 12.07 -10.33 -2.98
N GLY A 91 10.94 -11.01 -2.79
CA GLY A 91 10.39 -11.36 -1.48
C GLY A 91 9.49 -10.30 -0.83
N PHE A 92 9.01 -9.31 -1.60
CA PHE A 92 8.19 -8.21 -1.10
C PHE A 92 6.79 -8.19 -1.70
N CYS A 93 5.78 -8.27 -0.83
CA CYS A 93 4.38 -8.12 -1.23
C CYS A 93 3.98 -6.64 -1.21
N VAL A 94 3.55 -6.12 -2.35
CA VAL A 94 2.92 -4.80 -2.47
C VAL A 94 1.61 -4.92 -3.25
N SER A 95 0.83 -3.84 -3.34
CA SER A 95 -0.45 -3.84 -4.05
C SER A 95 -0.42 -2.87 -5.24
N ALA A 96 -1.27 -3.07 -6.24
CA ALA A 96 -1.47 -2.16 -7.36
C ALA A 96 -2.96 -1.87 -7.60
N GLY A 97 -3.26 -0.75 -8.26
CA GLY A 97 -4.62 -0.38 -8.66
C GLY A 97 -5.49 0.19 -7.53
N ALA A 98 -6.77 0.41 -7.83
CA ALA A 98 -7.78 0.65 -6.80
C ALA A 98 -7.99 -0.64 -6.01
N ALA A 99 -7.97 -0.57 -4.67
CA ALA A 99 -7.91 -1.70 -3.74
C ALA A 99 -9.01 -2.80 -3.89
N CYS A 100 -9.95 -2.65 -4.83
CA CYS A 100 -11.09 -3.54 -5.06
C CYS A 100 -11.31 -3.92 -6.55
N SER A 101 -10.30 -3.91 -7.43
CA SER A 101 -10.54 -4.39 -8.80
C SER A 101 -10.63 -5.92 -8.84
N SER A 102 -11.76 -6.43 -9.32
CA SER A 102 -12.18 -7.84 -9.38
C SER A 102 -11.37 -8.70 -10.36
N GLY A 103 -10.03 -8.76 -10.18
CA GLY A 103 -9.15 -9.70 -10.89
C GLY A 103 -8.47 -9.15 -12.15
N LYS A 104 -8.65 -7.87 -12.51
CA LYS A 104 -7.83 -7.18 -13.52
C LYS A 104 -7.09 -6.01 -12.87
N VAL A 105 -5.79 -5.88 -13.11
CA VAL A 105 -5.03 -4.66 -12.79
C VAL A 105 -5.53 -3.56 -13.73
N ALA A 106 -6.61 -2.90 -13.31
CA ALA A 106 -7.21 -1.78 -14.01
C ALA A 106 -6.66 -0.46 -13.45
N ARG A 107 -6.69 0.59 -14.28
CA ARG A 107 -6.34 1.96 -13.87
C ARG A 107 -7.14 2.35 -12.62
N SER A 108 -6.48 2.96 -11.64
CA SER A 108 -7.15 3.42 -10.42
C SER A 108 -8.02 4.64 -10.73
N HIS A 109 -9.34 4.53 -10.55
CA HIS A 109 -10.27 5.66 -10.74
C HIS A 109 -9.98 6.81 -9.77
N VAL A 110 -9.42 6.53 -8.58
CA VAL A 110 -8.99 7.55 -7.62
C VAL A 110 -7.79 8.34 -8.17
N LEU A 111 -6.78 7.65 -8.69
CA LEU A 111 -5.60 8.32 -9.26
C LEU A 111 -5.95 9.09 -10.53
N VAL A 112 -6.88 8.59 -11.34
CA VAL A 112 -7.45 9.33 -12.47
C VAL A 112 -8.14 10.61 -12.00
N ALA A 113 -8.98 10.54 -10.95
CA ALA A 113 -9.62 11.73 -10.35
C ALA A 113 -8.61 12.71 -9.74
N MET A 114 -7.44 12.23 -9.31
CA MET A 114 -6.31 13.05 -8.87
C MET A 114 -5.48 13.64 -10.02
N GLY A 115 -5.84 13.39 -11.28
CA GLY A 115 -5.14 13.94 -12.45
C GLY A 115 -3.97 13.09 -12.96
N LEU A 116 -3.74 11.88 -12.42
CA LEU A 116 -2.65 10.99 -12.83
C LEU A 116 -3.01 10.08 -14.03
N LEU A 117 -4.13 10.37 -14.72
CA LEU A 117 -4.60 9.78 -15.98
C LEU A 117 -3.92 8.47 -16.41
N ASP A 118 -3.05 8.50 -17.43
CA ASP A 118 -2.37 7.32 -17.97
C ASP A 118 -1.27 6.78 -17.05
N GLN A 119 -0.75 7.60 -16.14
CA GLN A 119 0.23 7.16 -15.15
C GLN A 119 -0.39 6.31 -14.03
N ALA A 120 -1.72 6.32 -13.88
CA ALA A 120 -2.44 5.53 -12.89
C ALA A 120 -2.21 4.01 -13.04
N GLU A 121 -1.84 3.52 -14.23
CA GLU A 121 -1.49 2.11 -14.46
C GLU A 121 -0.08 1.73 -13.96
N CYS A 122 0.73 2.73 -13.62
CA CYS A 122 2.09 2.57 -13.11
C CYS A 122 2.18 2.64 -11.58
N ALA A 123 1.03 2.76 -10.91
CA ALA A 123 0.96 2.96 -9.47
C ALA A 123 1.05 1.65 -8.68
N ILE A 124 1.94 1.62 -7.70
CA ILE A 124 1.94 0.63 -6.62
C ILE A 124 1.66 1.32 -5.27
N ARG A 125 1.10 0.55 -4.33
CA ARG A 125 0.89 0.97 -2.94
C ARG A 125 1.70 0.07 -2.02
N VAL A 126 2.53 0.70 -1.21
CA VAL A 126 3.33 0.08 -0.16
C VAL A 126 2.70 0.42 1.17
N SER A 127 2.43 -0.59 1.99
CA SER A 127 1.81 -0.44 3.31
C SER A 127 2.64 -1.20 4.34
N LEU A 128 3.19 -0.47 5.30
CA LEU A 128 4.04 -1.00 6.35
C LEU A 128 3.18 -1.65 7.45
N PRO A 129 3.46 -2.90 7.84
CA PRO A 129 2.83 -3.49 9.03
C PRO A 129 3.36 -2.83 10.30
N TRP A 130 2.59 -2.92 11.38
CA TRP A 130 2.96 -2.37 12.70
C TRP A 130 4.28 -2.94 13.22
N SER A 131 4.61 -4.19 12.86
CA SER A 131 5.81 -4.92 13.28
C SER A 131 7.00 -4.75 12.35
N VAL A 132 6.91 -3.92 11.29
CA VAL A 132 8.00 -3.78 10.32
C VAL A 132 9.27 -3.30 11.01
N THR A 133 10.43 -3.82 10.59
CA THR A 133 11.74 -3.42 11.10
C THR A 133 12.46 -2.50 10.12
N ASP A 134 13.40 -1.71 10.63
CA ASP A 134 14.27 -0.85 9.83
C ASP A 134 15.08 -1.64 8.79
N ALA A 135 15.54 -2.83 9.15
CA ALA A 135 16.24 -3.73 8.23
C ALA A 135 15.35 -4.18 7.06
N GLN A 136 14.09 -4.53 7.33
CA GLN A 136 13.13 -4.91 6.28
C GLN A 136 12.82 -3.74 5.34
N VAL A 137 12.67 -2.52 5.88
CA VAL A 137 12.46 -1.32 5.06
C VAL A 137 13.71 -1.00 4.24
N GLY A 138 14.90 -1.13 4.83
CA GLY A 138 16.17 -1.01 4.10
C GLY A 138 16.29 -1.99 2.94
N ALA A 139 15.95 -3.26 3.17
CA ALA A 139 15.95 -4.28 2.13
C ALA A 139 14.91 -3.99 1.02
N PHE A 140 13.72 -3.51 1.40
CA PHE A 140 12.70 -3.08 0.42
C PHE A 140 13.19 -1.92 -0.44
N MET A 141 13.81 -0.90 0.17
CA MET A 141 14.35 0.26 -0.56
C MET A 141 15.42 -0.16 -1.57
N ALA A 142 16.31 -1.07 -1.20
CA ALA A 142 17.32 -1.63 -2.11
C ALA A 142 16.67 -2.41 -3.26
N ALA A 143 15.69 -3.27 -2.97
CA ALA A 143 14.96 -4.03 -3.98
C ALA A 143 14.16 -3.13 -4.93
N TYR A 144 13.56 -2.05 -4.42
CA TYR A 144 12.83 -1.07 -5.23
C TYR A 144 13.76 -0.34 -6.19
N ALA A 145 14.92 0.12 -5.71
CA ALA A 145 15.91 0.81 -6.54
C ALA A 145 16.48 -0.09 -7.64
N ASP A 146 16.83 -1.34 -7.30
CA ASP A 146 17.29 -2.33 -8.26
C ASP A 146 16.21 -2.67 -9.30
N MET A 147 14.96 -2.84 -8.88
CA MET A 147 13.83 -3.01 -9.81
C MET A 147 13.70 -1.80 -10.76
N ALA A 148 13.73 -0.57 -10.23
CA ALA A 148 13.55 0.64 -11.02
C ALA A 148 14.65 0.80 -12.09
N ALA A 149 15.88 0.41 -11.77
CA ALA A 149 17.03 0.41 -12.68
C ALA A 149 16.94 -0.70 -13.74
N ARG A 150 16.52 -1.92 -13.37
CA ARG A 150 16.53 -3.09 -14.27
C ARG A 150 15.37 -3.13 -15.26
N LEU A 151 14.19 -2.65 -14.89
CA LEU A 151 13.05 -2.73 -15.80
C LEU A 151 13.37 -1.93 -17.08
N PRO A 152 12.81 -2.28 -18.26
CA PRO A 152 12.95 -1.50 -19.51
C PRO A 152 11.89 -0.40 -19.66
N LEU A 153 12.30 0.84 -19.98
CA LEU A 153 11.36 1.96 -20.10
C LEU A 153 10.43 1.70 -21.28
N ARG A 154 9.12 1.94 -21.12
CA ARG A 154 8.18 1.89 -22.24
C ARG A 154 7.83 3.29 -22.71
N ALA A 155 7.73 3.47 -24.03
CA ALA A 155 7.18 4.69 -24.59
C ALA A 155 5.80 4.97 -23.97
N ALA A 156 5.51 6.24 -23.68
CA ALA A 156 4.15 6.65 -23.35
C ALA A 156 3.25 6.26 -24.54
N VAL A 157 2.13 5.59 -24.24
CA VAL A 157 1.07 5.33 -25.24
C VAL A 157 0.30 6.62 -25.45
#